data_AF-A0A0U2KAY1-F1
#
_entry.id   AF-A0A0U2KAY1-F1
#
_cell.length_a   1.000
_cell.length_b   1.000
_cell.length_c   1.000
_cell.angle_alpha   90.00
_cell.angle_beta   90.00
_cell.angle_gamma   90.00
#
_symmetry.space_group_name_H-M   'P 1'
#
loop_
_entity.id
_entity.type
_entity.pdbx_description
1 polymer ?
#
loop_
_entity_poly.entity_id
_entity_poly.type
_entity_poly.pdbx_seq_one_letter_code
_entity_poly.pdbx_strand_id
1 'polypeptide(L)'
;SSWSDWSPCSSSCGGGSRIRTRKVIKLPANSNMSTCPTLKSVEVCNEEIPCTIKTECKVGEWSSWSPCSTSCNGGHSTRHRNVTGNHCPEDTQTITCNENDCSGQPSIKALCNGIMTTWSSWSSCSEICGPGESYRTRTFDKSKIGIWNYKPPGTPSEWKKITILCNGTEMLQSQNCTTGQPCSDNCEIGAWSKWTICNCTGIQSRERSVNITNNHPHICPNKVEIRNCTEPIDCYNKTKEYSKSPPSPGKLNLAAAIGTPLTVLGVGIASLITWLATRNANSADD
;
A
#
# COMPACT_ATOMS: atom_id res chain seq x y z
N SER A 1 -49.27 -63.48 15.89
CA SER A 1 -48.79 -63.77 17.26
C SER A 1 -49.57 -62.95 18.27
N SER A 2 -49.35 -63.19 19.57
CA SER A 2 -49.67 -62.22 20.64
C SER A 2 -48.88 -60.91 20.44
N TRP A 3 -49.36 -59.84 21.09
CA TRP A 3 -48.65 -58.56 21.14
C TRP A 3 -47.42 -58.65 22.04
N SER A 4 -46.38 -57.89 21.70
CA SER A 4 -45.28 -57.59 22.62
C SER A 4 -45.75 -56.72 23.77
N ASP A 5 -44.91 -56.60 24.79
CA ASP A 5 -45.03 -55.54 25.78
C ASP A 5 -44.93 -54.17 25.11
N TRP A 6 -45.49 -53.16 25.80
CA TRP A 6 -45.36 -51.77 25.40
C TRP A 6 -43.93 -51.28 25.59
N SER A 7 -43.45 -50.47 24.65
CA SER A 7 -42.23 -49.68 24.86
C SER A 7 -42.38 -48.73 26.04
N PRO A 8 -41.27 -48.23 26.60
CA PRO A 8 -41.30 -47.02 27.42
C PRO A 8 -41.99 -45.87 26.67
N CYS A 9 -42.59 -44.95 27.42
CA CYS A 9 -43.20 -43.75 26.86
C CYS A 9 -42.12 -42.85 26.27
N SER A 10 -42.38 -42.24 25.11
CA SER A 10 -41.42 -41.34 24.44
C SER A 10 -41.10 -40.07 25.24
N SER A 11 -42.01 -39.63 26.10
CA SER A 11 -41.90 -38.42 26.90
C SER A 11 -42.25 -38.76 28.34
N SER A 12 -41.51 -38.23 29.32
CA SER A 12 -41.80 -38.43 30.75
C SER A 12 -42.89 -37.48 31.27
N CYS A 13 -43.22 -36.41 30.55
CA CYS A 13 -44.28 -35.46 30.84
C CYS A 13 -44.86 -34.88 29.53
N GLY A 14 -46.02 -34.21 29.61
CA GLY A 14 -46.59 -33.36 28.56
C GLY A 14 -47.18 -34.12 27.38
N GLY A 15 -47.47 -35.40 27.55
CA GLY A 15 -47.88 -36.29 26.48
C GLY A 15 -46.69 -36.88 25.71
N GLY A 16 -46.73 -38.20 25.55
CA GLY A 16 -45.83 -38.99 24.74
C GLY A 16 -46.56 -40.15 24.11
N SER A 17 -45.84 -40.99 23.36
CA SER A 17 -46.39 -42.19 22.75
C SER A 17 -45.57 -43.41 23.10
N ARG A 18 -46.25 -44.55 23.24
CA ARG A 18 -45.63 -45.87 23.38
C ARG A 18 -46.14 -46.81 22.31
N ILE A 19 -45.31 -47.79 21.97
CA ILE A 19 -45.52 -48.65 20.81
C ILE A 19 -45.44 -50.11 21.24
N ARG A 20 -46.34 -50.96 20.73
CA ARG A 20 -46.22 -52.42 20.79
C ARG A 20 -46.40 -53.03 19.41
N THR A 21 -45.78 -54.20 19.20
CA THR A 21 -45.78 -54.86 17.89
C THR A 21 -46.17 -56.33 17.99
N ARG A 22 -46.65 -56.91 16.90
CA ARG A 22 -46.90 -58.35 16.76
C ARG A 22 -46.48 -58.81 15.37
N LYS A 23 -46.19 -60.10 15.22
CA LYS A 23 -45.72 -60.69 13.96
C LYS A 23 -46.77 -61.59 13.34
N VAL A 24 -46.74 -61.68 12.02
CA VAL A 24 -47.54 -62.65 11.24
C VAL A 24 -46.91 -64.02 11.46
N ILE A 25 -47.71 -64.99 11.91
CA ILE A 25 -47.25 -66.37 12.18
C ILE A 25 -47.82 -67.40 11.19
N LYS A 26 -48.83 -67.00 10.40
CA LYS A 26 -49.45 -67.82 9.36
C LYS A 26 -49.93 -66.90 8.25
N LEU A 27 -49.59 -67.23 7.01
CA LEU A 27 -50.07 -66.52 5.82
C LEU A 27 -51.47 -67.04 5.44
N PRO A 28 -52.34 -66.19 4.86
CA PRO A 28 -53.65 -66.63 4.39
C PRO A 28 -53.50 -67.65 3.24
N ALA A 29 -54.31 -68.71 3.27
CA ALA A 29 -54.19 -69.83 2.34
C ALA A 29 -54.75 -69.54 0.93
N ASN A 30 -55.51 -68.46 0.75
CA ASN A 30 -56.22 -68.17 -0.49
C ASN A 30 -55.69 -66.86 -1.10
N SER A 31 -55.46 -66.86 -2.42
CA SER A 31 -54.91 -65.74 -3.21
C SER A 31 -55.82 -64.51 -3.32
N ASN A 32 -57.02 -64.55 -2.73
CA ASN A 32 -57.92 -63.40 -2.67
C ASN A 32 -57.72 -62.62 -1.36
N MET A 33 -56.65 -61.81 -1.37
CA MET A 33 -56.45 -60.56 -0.65
C MET A 33 -57.09 -60.45 0.76
N SER A 34 -56.57 -61.21 1.71
CA SER A 34 -56.83 -60.97 3.14
C SER A 34 -55.60 -60.29 3.75
N THR A 35 -55.63 -58.96 3.91
CA THR A 35 -54.54 -58.21 4.56
C THR A 35 -54.44 -58.58 6.03
N CYS A 36 -53.23 -58.77 6.54
CA CYS A 36 -53.02 -59.01 7.96
C CYS A 36 -53.52 -57.81 8.79
N PRO A 37 -54.13 -58.05 9.96
CA PRO A 37 -54.55 -56.96 10.84
C PRO A 37 -53.31 -56.22 11.36
N THR A 38 -53.48 -54.97 11.78
CA THR A 38 -52.38 -54.05 12.12
C THR A 38 -51.33 -54.70 13.02
N LEU A 39 -50.07 -54.59 12.62
CA LEU A 39 -48.91 -55.20 13.29
C LEU A 39 -48.23 -54.29 14.30
N LYS A 40 -48.61 -53.00 14.31
CA LYS A 40 -48.10 -51.95 15.20
C LYS A 40 -49.26 -51.20 15.83
N SER A 41 -49.25 -51.04 17.13
CA SER A 41 -50.22 -50.23 17.87
C SER A 41 -49.47 -49.13 18.61
N VAL A 42 -50.03 -47.92 18.57
CA VAL A 42 -49.51 -46.74 19.26
C VAL A 42 -50.56 -46.30 20.28
N GLU A 43 -50.11 -45.98 21.47
CA GLU A 43 -50.96 -45.46 22.54
C GLU A 43 -50.32 -44.20 23.12
N VAL A 44 -51.16 -43.23 23.44
CA VAL A 44 -50.73 -42.00 24.10
C VAL A 44 -50.49 -42.29 25.58
N CYS A 45 -49.43 -41.75 26.13
CA CYS A 45 -49.04 -41.91 27.53
C CYS A 45 -48.60 -40.56 28.11
N ASN A 46 -48.68 -40.43 29.43
CA ASN A 46 -48.17 -39.27 30.18
C ASN A 46 -48.80 -37.91 29.81
N GLU A 47 -50.05 -37.89 29.30
CA GLU A 47 -50.83 -36.66 29.06
C GLU A 47 -51.15 -35.91 30.36
N GLU A 48 -51.48 -36.65 31.40
CA GLU A 48 -51.84 -36.12 32.72
C GLU A 48 -50.62 -35.62 33.54
N ILE A 49 -49.40 -35.79 33.01
CA ILE A 49 -48.18 -35.34 33.70
C ILE A 49 -47.80 -33.98 33.11
N PRO A 50 -48.16 -32.84 33.70
CA PRO A 50 -47.79 -31.54 33.17
C PRO A 50 -46.27 -31.35 33.17
N CYS A 51 -45.69 -31.00 32.02
CA CYS A 51 -44.31 -30.55 31.96
C CYS A 51 -44.21 -29.15 32.59
N THR A 52 -43.93 -29.11 33.90
CA THR A 52 -43.68 -27.85 34.59
C THR A 52 -42.24 -27.42 34.31
N ILE A 53 -41.98 -26.81 33.15
CA ILE A 53 -40.71 -26.09 32.92
C ILE A 53 -40.82 -24.73 33.63
N LYS A 54 -40.76 -24.74 34.96
CA LYS A 54 -40.50 -23.52 35.74
C LYS A 54 -39.00 -23.28 35.79
N THR A 55 -38.43 -22.86 34.68
CA THR A 55 -37.21 -22.05 34.76
C THR A 55 -37.66 -20.59 34.87
N GLU A 56 -37.98 -20.19 36.10
CA GLU A 56 -38.10 -18.79 36.49
C GLU A 56 -36.93 -18.00 35.88
N CYS A 57 -37.23 -16.88 35.22
CA CYS A 57 -36.19 -16.06 34.59
C CYS A 57 -35.25 -15.50 35.68
N LYS A 58 -33.99 -15.95 35.66
CA LYS A 58 -32.94 -15.42 36.53
C LYS A 58 -32.14 -14.38 35.76
N VAL A 59 -32.23 -13.14 36.23
CA VAL A 59 -31.50 -12.00 35.69
C VAL A 59 -30.36 -11.66 36.66
N GLY A 60 -29.13 -11.72 36.16
CA GLY A 60 -27.94 -11.30 36.89
C GLY A 60 -27.71 -9.79 36.80
N GLU A 61 -26.73 -9.33 37.58
CA GLU A 61 -26.27 -7.95 37.57
C GLU A 61 -25.63 -7.55 36.23
N TRP A 62 -25.68 -6.26 35.91
CA TRP A 62 -24.98 -5.70 34.76
C TRP A 62 -23.47 -5.69 34.98
N SER A 63 -22.72 -6.01 33.94
CA SER A 63 -21.29 -5.73 33.88
C SER A 63 -21.04 -4.22 33.87
N SER A 64 -19.79 -3.86 34.14
CA SER A 64 -19.30 -2.51 33.81
C SER A 64 -19.45 -2.24 32.31
N TRP A 65 -19.62 -0.96 31.99
CA TRP A 65 -19.60 -0.46 30.61
C TRP A 65 -18.26 -0.73 29.94
N SER A 66 -18.29 -1.12 28.67
CA SER A 66 -17.10 -1.16 27.83
C SER A 66 -16.53 0.25 27.64
N PRO A 67 -15.24 0.39 27.28
CA PRO A 67 -14.76 1.63 26.70
C PRO A 67 -15.62 2.05 25.50
N CYS A 68 -15.74 3.36 25.28
CA CYS A 68 -16.46 3.89 24.13
C CYS A 68 -15.75 3.50 22.82
N SER A 69 -16.51 3.12 21.79
CA SER A 69 -15.97 2.69 20.50
C SER A 69 -15.16 3.77 19.77
N THR A 70 -15.48 5.04 20.02
CA THR A 70 -14.79 6.20 19.46
C THR A 70 -14.44 7.16 20.59
N SER A 71 -13.40 7.97 20.42
CA SER A 71 -13.02 9.02 21.38
C SER A 71 -13.83 10.31 21.19
N CYS A 72 -14.47 10.51 20.04
CA CYS A 72 -15.32 11.65 19.70
C CYS A 72 -16.13 11.42 18.41
N ASN A 73 -16.99 12.37 18.04
CA ASN A 73 -17.97 12.30 16.94
C ASN A 73 -19.06 11.23 17.12
N GLY A 74 -19.34 10.86 18.37
CA GLY A 74 -20.30 9.83 18.71
C GLY A 74 -19.72 8.43 18.60
N GLY A 75 -19.94 7.63 19.64
CA GLY A 75 -19.58 6.23 19.72
C GLY A 75 -20.58 5.48 20.58
N HIS A 76 -20.32 4.18 20.76
CA HIS A 76 -21.17 3.31 21.54
C HIS A 76 -20.37 2.62 22.64
N SER A 77 -20.99 2.50 23.81
CA SER A 77 -20.52 1.68 24.90
C SER A 77 -21.56 0.61 25.20
N THR A 78 -21.11 -0.61 25.44
CA THR A 78 -21.98 -1.78 25.63
C THR A 78 -21.68 -2.42 26.98
N ARG A 79 -22.70 -2.93 27.65
CA ARG A 79 -22.59 -3.79 28.83
C ARG A 79 -23.50 -4.98 28.70
N HIS A 80 -23.18 -6.05 29.43
CA HIS A 80 -23.89 -7.33 29.36
C HIS A 80 -24.30 -7.79 30.75
N ARG A 81 -25.31 -8.63 30.85
CA ARG A 81 -25.71 -9.32 32.09
C ARG A 81 -26.01 -10.79 31.78
N ASN A 82 -25.87 -11.64 32.79
CA ASN A 82 -26.23 -13.04 32.63
C ASN A 82 -27.76 -13.22 32.76
N VAL A 83 -28.37 -13.96 31.84
CA VAL A 83 -29.81 -14.20 31.80
C VAL A 83 -30.06 -15.68 31.54
N THR A 84 -30.79 -16.35 32.43
CA THR A 84 -31.09 -17.78 32.30
C THR A 84 -32.56 -18.07 32.59
N GLY A 85 -33.22 -18.79 31.68
CA GLY A 85 -34.65 -19.14 31.79
C GLY A 85 -35.43 -18.80 30.52
N ASN A 86 -36.75 -18.94 30.58
CA ASN A 86 -37.65 -18.64 29.45
C ASN A 86 -38.27 -17.24 29.62
N HIS A 87 -38.50 -16.52 28.52
CA HIS A 87 -39.11 -15.18 28.49
C HIS A 87 -38.37 -14.12 29.33
N CYS A 88 -37.06 -14.02 29.15
CA CYS A 88 -36.24 -13.05 29.87
C CYS A 88 -36.02 -11.74 29.10
N PRO A 89 -35.73 -10.63 29.80
CA PRO A 89 -35.37 -9.36 29.17
C PRO A 89 -33.97 -9.40 28.53
N GLU A 90 -33.68 -8.45 27.64
CA GLU A 90 -32.41 -8.34 26.90
C GLU A 90 -31.17 -8.48 27.79
N ASP A 91 -30.18 -9.22 27.33
CA ASP A 91 -28.92 -9.47 28.03
C ASP A 91 -27.85 -8.41 27.74
N THR A 92 -28.12 -7.52 26.78
CA THR A 92 -27.19 -6.53 26.25
C THR A 92 -27.81 -5.15 26.30
N GLN A 93 -27.03 -4.15 26.72
CA GLN A 93 -27.43 -2.75 26.67
C GLN A 93 -26.35 -1.92 26.00
N THR A 94 -26.77 -1.00 25.12
CA THR A 94 -25.88 -0.08 24.42
C THR A 94 -26.32 1.37 24.67
N ILE A 95 -25.35 2.24 24.94
CA ILE A 95 -25.55 3.70 25.08
C ILE A 95 -24.67 4.45 24.10
N THR A 96 -25.09 5.66 23.74
CA THR A 96 -24.21 6.61 23.05
C THR A 96 -23.23 7.23 24.04
N CYS A 97 -22.01 7.48 23.57
CA CYS A 97 -20.95 8.12 24.31
C CYS A 97 -20.12 9.00 23.38
N ASN A 98 -19.36 9.93 23.95
CA ASN A 98 -18.42 10.79 23.23
C ASN A 98 -19.06 11.56 22.04
N GLU A 99 -20.23 12.15 22.28
CA GLU A 99 -20.96 13.00 21.32
C GLU A 99 -20.28 14.34 21.04
N ASN A 100 -19.14 14.63 21.69
CA ASN A 100 -18.36 15.82 21.43
C ASN A 100 -17.84 15.83 19.99
N ASP A 101 -18.06 16.95 19.32
CA ASP A 101 -17.58 17.20 17.97
C ASP A 101 -16.06 17.42 17.97
N CYS A 102 -15.35 16.55 17.26
CA CYS A 102 -13.90 16.62 17.05
C CYS A 102 -13.51 17.37 15.77
N SER A 103 -14.44 18.03 15.08
CA SER A 103 -14.20 18.76 13.83
C SER A 103 -13.17 19.89 13.94
N GLY A 104 -12.71 20.23 15.15
CA GLY A 104 -11.57 21.13 15.40
C GLY A 104 -10.19 20.47 15.33
N GLN A 105 -10.09 19.14 15.16
CA GLN A 105 -8.81 18.47 14.99
C GLN A 105 -8.31 18.66 13.56
N PRO A 106 -7.13 19.30 13.34
CA PRO A 106 -6.60 19.48 12.00
C PRO A 106 -6.41 18.09 11.36
N SER A 107 -7.01 17.90 10.18
CA SER A 107 -6.78 16.70 9.40
C SER A 107 -5.27 16.43 9.27
N ILE A 108 -4.87 15.16 9.18
CA ILE A 108 -3.46 14.78 8.99
C ILE A 108 -2.85 15.55 7.80
N LYS A 109 -3.64 15.82 6.75
CA LYS A 109 -3.23 16.65 5.61
C LYS A 109 -2.97 18.11 5.99
N ALA A 110 -3.87 18.73 6.75
CA ALA A 110 -3.69 20.09 7.25
C ALA A 110 -2.47 20.19 8.17
N LEU A 111 -2.25 19.16 8.99
CA LEU A 111 -1.10 19.08 9.86
C LEU A 111 0.21 18.97 9.09
N CYS A 112 0.29 18.02 8.16
CA CYS A 112 1.47 17.81 7.34
C CYS A 112 1.77 19.06 6.51
N ASN A 113 0.75 19.78 6.01
CA ASN A 113 0.94 21.06 5.33
C ASN A 113 1.48 22.17 6.26
N GLY A 114 1.07 22.20 7.52
CA GLY A 114 1.51 23.19 8.50
C GLY A 114 2.99 23.08 8.91
N ILE A 115 3.57 21.89 8.80
CA ILE A 115 5.00 21.62 9.10
C ILE A 115 5.91 21.71 7.86
N MET A 116 5.40 22.10 6.69
CA MET A 116 6.23 22.29 5.50
C MET A 116 6.98 23.62 5.53
N THR A 117 8.12 23.64 4.85
CA THR A 117 8.77 24.89 4.45
C THR A 117 7.93 25.60 3.37
N THR A 118 8.20 26.89 3.18
CA THR A 118 7.71 27.60 1.99
C THR A 118 8.32 26.97 0.73
N TRP A 119 7.57 27.03 -0.37
CA TRP A 119 8.09 26.60 -1.67
C TRP A 119 9.37 27.35 -2.04
N SER A 120 10.31 26.65 -2.66
CA SER A 120 11.45 27.28 -3.32
C SER A 120 10.99 28.19 -4.46
N SER A 121 11.89 29.06 -4.92
CA SER A 121 11.74 29.70 -6.23
C SER A 121 11.64 28.64 -7.33
N TRP A 122 10.94 29.00 -8.42
CA TRP A 122 10.88 28.17 -9.62
C TRP A 122 12.28 28.01 -10.23
N SER A 123 12.58 26.82 -10.73
CA SER A 123 13.75 26.56 -11.56
C SER A 123 13.64 27.33 -12.89
N SER A 124 14.76 27.46 -13.58
CA SER A 124 14.75 27.76 -15.01
C SER A 124 13.91 26.75 -15.79
N CYS A 125 13.41 27.15 -16.96
CA CYS A 125 12.65 26.27 -17.84
C CYS A 125 13.51 25.07 -18.27
N SER A 126 12.92 23.87 -18.35
CA SER A 126 13.61 22.64 -18.75
C SER A 126 14.18 22.72 -20.15
N GLU A 127 13.50 23.46 -21.04
CA GLU A 127 13.89 23.68 -22.42
C GLU A 127 14.60 25.02 -22.58
N ILE A 128 15.54 25.07 -23.53
CA ILE A 128 16.31 26.27 -23.88
C ILE A 128 15.51 27.20 -24.80
N CYS A 129 14.65 26.63 -25.64
CA CYS A 129 13.71 27.36 -26.51
C CYS A 129 12.35 26.63 -26.54
N GLY A 130 11.26 27.31 -26.88
CA GLY A 130 9.91 26.72 -26.95
C GLY A 130 9.26 26.39 -25.59
N PRO A 131 8.23 25.51 -25.58
CA PRO A 131 7.51 25.10 -24.38
C PRO A 131 8.31 24.07 -23.58
N GLY A 132 8.37 24.25 -22.27
CA GLY A 132 8.99 23.33 -21.32
C GLY A 132 8.29 23.34 -19.97
N GLU A 133 8.93 22.74 -18.97
CA GLU A 133 8.43 22.69 -17.60
C GLU A 133 9.43 23.35 -16.64
N SER A 134 8.90 24.06 -15.65
CA SER A 134 9.68 24.56 -14.52
C SER A 134 9.23 23.85 -13.25
N TYR A 135 10.16 23.68 -12.32
CA TYR A 135 9.96 22.87 -11.12
C TYR A 135 10.27 23.69 -9.88
N ARG A 136 9.57 23.40 -8.78
CA ARG A 136 9.93 23.90 -7.45
C ARG A 136 9.71 22.83 -6.40
N THR A 137 10.44 22.93 -5.31
CA THR A 137 10.43 21.93 -4.24
C THR A 137 10.19 22.56 -2.88
N ARG A 138 9.73 21.75 -1.93
CA ARG A 138 9.66 22.08 -0.51
C ARG A 138 9.91 20.83 0.31
N THR A 139 10.27 21.02 1.57
CA THR A 139 10.60 19.93 2.50
C THR A 139 9.93 20.16 3.85
N PHE A 140 10.13 19.24 4.79
CA PHE A 140 9.66 19.45 6.17
C PHE A 140 10.53 20.49 6.88
N ASP A 141 9.88 21.46 7.53
CA ASP A 141 10.52 22.44 8.37
C ASP A 141 10.84 21.81 9.73
N LYS A 142 12.12 21.50 9.95
CA LYS A 142 12.61 20.87 11.19
C LYS A 142 12.26 21.67 12.45
N SER A 143 12.05 22.98 12.34
CA SER A 143 11.73 23.85 13.49
C SER A 143 10.26 23.75 13.94
N LYS A 144 9.33 23.49 13.01
CA LYS A 144 7.87 23.43 13.29
C LYS A 144 7.40 22.06 13.78
N ILE A 145 8.25 21.05 13.69
CA ILE A 145 7.93 19.68 14.10
C ILE A 145 7.91 19.54 15.64
N GLY A 146 8.65 20.39 16.37
CA GLY A 146 8.69 20.38 17.84
C GLY A 146 7.40 20.80 18.54
N ILE A 147 6.39 21.25 17.78
CA ILE A 147 5.07 21.67 18.30
C ILE A 147 4.24 20.45 18.80
N TRP A 148 4.66 19.22 18.48
CA TRP A 148 4.04 17.96 18.92
C TRP A 148 4.56 17.39 20.26
N ASN A 149 5.02 18.23 21.19
CA ASN A 149 5.68 17.79 22.44
C ASN A 149 6.99 16.98 22.27
N TYR A 150 7.61 17.00 21.08
CA TYR A 150 8.92 16.39 20.86
C TYR A 150 10.02 17.45 20.90
N LYS A 151 10.95 17.34 21.87
CA LYS A 151 12.15 18.18 21.94
C LYS A 151 12.99 18.00 20.66
N PRO A 152 13.50 19.08 20.04
CA PRO A 152 14.43 18.96 18.91
C PRO A 152 15.82 18.48 19.38
N PRO A 153 16.61 17.74 18.56
CA PRO A 153 16.33 17.20 17.24
C PRO A 153 15.82 15.75 17.32
N GLY A 154 14.72 15.44 16.62
CA GLY A 154 14.17 14.09 16.59
C GLY A 154 15.18 13.06 16.07
N THR A 155 15.19 11.89 16.68
CA THR A 155 15.98 10.72 16.30
C THR A 155 15.61 10.25 14.87
N PRO A 156 16.49 9.51 14.16
CA PRO A 156 16.18 8.94 12.83
C PRO A 156 14.88 8.12 12.80
N SER A 157 14.54 7.48 13.93
CA SER A 157 13.31 6.70 14.13
C SER A 157 12.03 7.54 14.12
N GLU A 158 12.09 8.79 14.60
CA GLU A 158 10.96 9.73 14.60
C GLU A 158 10.75 10.32 13.20
N TRP A 159 11.83 10.54 12.45
CA TRP A 159 11.77 10.97 11.05
C TRP A 159 11.05 9.95 10.15
N LYS A 160 11.24 8.66 10.44
CA LYS A 160 10.54 7.57 9.76
C LYS A 160 9.02 7.62 10.00
N LYS A 161 8.57 7.98 11.21
CA LYS A 161 7.13 8.08 11.54
C LYS A 161 6.46 9.24 10.80
N ILE A 162 7.10 10.40 10.73
CA ILE A 162 6.56 11.58 10.03
C ILE A 162 6.52 11.34 8.52
N THR A 163 7.56 10.73 7.95
CA THR A 163 7.60 10.39 6.53
C THR A 163 6.47 9.42 6.15
N ILE A 164 6.17 8.44 7.01
CA ILE A 164 5.05 7.52 6.82
C ILE A 164 3.71 8.25 6.93
N LEU A 165 3.54 9.10 7.95
CA LEU A 165 2.30 9.86 8.19
C LEU A 165 1.97 10.80 7.03
N CYS A 166 2.99 11.45 6.45
CA CYS A 166 2.85 12.47 5.43
C CYS A 166 3.24 11.97 4.02
N ASN A 167 3.25 10.66 3.76
CA ASN A 167 3.70 10.08 2.48
C ASN A 167 2.94 10.60 1.23
N GLY A 168 1.76 11.19 1.41
CA GLY A 168 0.96 11.79 0.33
C GLY A 168 1.10 13.31 0.19
N THR A 169 2.01 13.99 0.89
CA THR A 169 2.19 15.44 0.72
C THR A 169 2.99 15.78 -0.53
N GLU A 170 2.49 16.75 -1.29
CA GLU A 170 3.20 17.28 -2.47
C GLU A 170 4.49 18.00 -2.06
N MET A 171 5.62 17.45 -2.47
CA MET A 171 6.98 17.99 -2.23
C MET A 171 7.63 18.56 -3.50
N LEU A 172 7.10 18.22 -4.66
CA LEU A 172 7.53 18.68 -5.98
C LEU A 172 6.31 19.22 -6.71
N GLN A 173 6.45 20.39 -7.32
CA GLN A 173 5.44 20.96 -8.19
C GLN A 173 6.07 21.33 -9.53
N SER A 174 5.37 21.02 -10.62
CA SER A 174 5.69 21.46 -11.98
C SER A 174 4.69 22.49 -12.48
N GLN A 175 5.13 23.32 -13.43
CA GLN A 175 4.27 24.18 -14.22
C GLN A 175 4.85 24.38 -15.62
N ASN A 176 3.99 24.66 -16.58
CA ASN A 176 4.39 24.98 -17.95
C ASN A 176 5.14 26.32 -17.98
N CYS A 177 6.23 26.37 -18.73
CA CYS A 177 6.95 27.59 -19.07
C CYS A 177 7.15 27.68 -20.58
N THR A 178 7.16 28.89 -21.10
CA THR A 178 7.59 29.17 -22.47
C THR A 178 8.78 30.09 -22.41
N THR A 179 9.88 29.64 -22.99
CA THR A 179 11.01 30.53 -23.22
C THR A 179 10.63 31.52 -24.33
N GLY A 180 11.00 32.79 -24.16
CA GLY A 180 10.60 33.88 -25.08
C GLY A 180 11.20 33.78 -26.49
N GLN A 181 11.85 32.67 -26.84
CA GLN A 181 12.50 32.45 -28.13
C GLN A 181 11.88 31.22 -28.82
N PRO A 182 11.37 31.37 -30.06
CA PRO A 182 10.92 30.24 -30.86
C PRO A 182 12.13 29.38 -31.25
N CYS A 183 12.04 28.07 -31.07
CA CYS A 183 13.03 27.15 -31.62
C CYS A 183 12.99 27.21 -33.15
N SER A 184 14.15 27.26 -33.79
CA SER A 184 14.29 27.18 -35.25
C SER A 184 14.87 25.81 -35.62
N ASP A 185 14.34 25.18 -36.68
CA ASP A 185 14.71 23.82 -37.13
C ASP A 185 15.96 23.76 -38.02
N ASN A 186 16.75 24.84 -38.12
CA ASN A 186 17.92 24.91 -39.02
C ASN A 186 19.17 24.20 -38.47
N CYS A 187 19.05 22.90 -38.18
CA CYS A 187 20.17 22.03 -37.85
C CYS A 187 20.60 21.26 -39.09
N GLU A 188 21.84 21.45 -39.54
CA GLU A 188 22.44 20.58 -40.56
C GLU A 188 22.90 19.29 -39.90
N ILE A 189 22.29 18.17 -40.31
CA ILE A 189 22.52 16.84 -39.71
C ILE A 189 23.52 16.09 -40.59
N GLY A 190 24.67 15.76 -40.01
CA GLY A 190 25.65 14.86 -40.62
C GLY A 190 25.21 13.39 -40.52
N ALA A 191 25.82 12.54 -41.35
CA ALA A 191 25.58 11.10 -41.29
C ALA A 191 26.04 10.51 -39.95
N TRP A 192 25.36 9.44 -39.52
CA TRP A 192 25.77 8.66 -38.37
C TRP A 192 27.10 7.95 -38.61
N SER A 193 27.95 7.92 -37.59
CA SER A 193 29.12 7.04 -37.55
C SER A 193 28.69 5.56 -37.48
N LYS A 194 29.64 4.66 -37.75
CA LYS A 194 29.44 3.23 -37.51
C LYS A 194 29.25 3.01 -36.01
N TRP A 195 28.43 2.02 -35.66
CA TRP A 195 28.27 1.58 -34.28
C TRP A 195 29.63 1.20 -33.66
N THR A 196 29.86 1.62 -32.43
CA THR A 196 30.97 1.11 -31.62
C THR A 196 30.81 -0.40 -31.46
N ILE A 197 31.91 -1.06 -31.12
CA ILE A 197 31.86 -2.44 -30.62
C ILE A 197 31.01 -2.53 -29.34
N CYS A 198 30.43 -3.72 -29.08
CA CYS A 198 29.56 -3.94 -27.93
C CYS A 198 30.39 -3.85 -26.63
N ASN A 199 30.00 -2.94 -25.75
CA ASN A 199 30.69 -2.77 -24.48
C ASN A 199 30.29 -3.87 -23.47
N CYS A 200 30.92 -3.82 -22.30
CA CYS A 200 30.69 -4.79 -21.23
C CYS A 200 29.30 -4.79 -20.60
N THR A 201 28.52 -3.73 -20.82
CA THR A 201 27.14 -3.63 -20.33
C THR A 201 26.12 -3.99 -21.42
N GLY A 202 26.57 -4.56 -22.55
CA GLY A 202 25.68 -4.93 -23.66
C GLY A 202 25.15 -3.73 -24.44
N ILE A 203 25.91 -2.63 -24.48
CA ILE A 203 25.53 -1.37 -25.11
C ILE A 203 26.51 -1.02 -26.24
N GLN A 204 25.96 -0.58 -27.38
CA GLN A 204 26.69 0.11 -28.44
C GLN A 204 26.20 1.54 -28.57
N SER A 205 27.11 2.43 -28.95
CA SER A 205 26.79 3.84 -29.23
C SER A 205 27.27 4.22 -30.63
N ARG A 206 26.67 5.25 -31.22
CA ARG A 206 27.18 5.92 -32.40
C ARG A 206 26.92 7.42 -32.28
N GLU A 207 27.67 8.19 -33.04
CA GLU A 207 27.63 9.65 -32.99
C GLU A 207 27.38 10.23 -34.38
N ARG A 208 26.80 11.42 -34.47
CA ARG A 208 26.69 12.18 -35.71
C ARG A 208 27.04 13.64 -35.47
N SER A 209 27.45 14.32 -36.53
CA SER A 209 27.62 15.76 -36.52
C SER A 209 26.25 16.44 -36.55
N VAL A 210 26.09 17.47 -35.74
CA VAL A 210 24.93 18.35 -35.78
C VAL A 210 25.48 19.76 -35.74
N ASN A 211 25.41 20.45 -36.88
CA ASN A 211 25.88 21.81 -37.03
C ASN A 211 24.70 22.77 -36.94
N ILE A 212 24.88 23.80 -36.11
CA ILE A 212 23.92 24.88 -35.95
C ILE A 212 24.38 26.00 -36.87
N THR A 213 23.54 26.41 -37.82
CA THR A 213 23.90 27.42 -38.81
C THR A 213 23.66 28.85 -38.33
N ASN A 214 22.90 29.04 -37.24
CA ASN A 214 22.52 30.37 -36.71
C ASN A 214 22.79 30.52 -35.20
N ASN A 215 23.02 31.76 -34.75
CA ASN A 215 23.26 32.11 -33.33
C ASN A 215 22.00 32.04 -32.43
N HIS A 216 20.94 31.32 -32.86
CA HIS A 216 19.72 31.14 -32.06
C HIS A 216 19.83 29.89 -31.19
N PRO A 217 19.03 29.75 -30.12
CA PRO A 217 18.89 28.48 -29.42
C PRO A 217 18.04 27.51 -30.24
N HIS A 218 18.54 26.30 -30.44
CA HIS A 218 17.93 25.28 -31.31
C HIS A 218 17.73 23.97 -30.53
N ILE A 219 16.62 23.28 -30.81
CA ILE A 219 16.46 21.86 -30.44
C ILE A 219 16.92 21.05 -31.63
N CYS A 220 18.19 20.67 -31.62
CA CYS A 220 18.69 19.73 -32.61
C CYS A 220 18.58 18.29 -32.08
N PRO A 221 18.28 17.32 -32.96
CA PRO A 221 18.11 15.95 -32.51
C PRO A 221 19.41 15.37 -31.97
N ASN A 222 19.31 14.40 -31.05
CA ASN A 222 20.43 13.90 -30.25
C ASN A 222 21.69 13.59 -31.09
N LYS A 223 22.85 14.02 -30.59
CA LYS A 223 24.16 13.76 -31.21
C LYS A 223 24.64 12.32 -31.04
N VAL A 224 24.09 11.62 -30.05
CA VAL A 224 24.46 10.25 -29.68
C VAL A 224 23.21 9.37 -29.71
N GLU A 225 23.35 8.17 -30.26
CA GLU A 225 22.33 7.13 -30.23
C GLU A 225 22.89 5.89 -29.54
N ILE A 226 22.07 5.26 -28.71
CA ILE A 226 22.45 4.11 -27.87
C ILE A 226 21.49 2.96 -28.16
N ARG A 227 22.02 1.75 -28.28
CA ARG A 227 21.22 0.52 -28.42
C ARG A 227 21.83 -0.66 -27.68
N ASN A 228 20.99 -1.66 -27.41
CA ASN A 228 21.42 -2.93 -26.84
C ASN A 228 22.03 -3.83 -27.92
N CYS A 229 23.02 -4.62 -27.55
CA CYS A 229 23.69 -5.62 -28.39
C CYS A 229 23.77 -6.97 -27.66
N THR A 230 23.70 -8.06 -28.43
CA THR A 230 23.57 -9.43 -27.91
C THR A 230 24.90 -10.16 -27.72
N GLU A 231 26.01 -9.59 -28.15
CA GLU A 231 27.35 -10.17 -27.99
C GLU A 231 28.32 -9.16 -27.31
N PRO A 232 28.22 -8.96 -25.99
CA PRO A 232 29.23 -8.22 -25.24
C PRO A 232 30.58 -8.94 -25.38
N ILE A 233 31.63 -8.19 -25.73
CA ILE A 233 32.99 -8.73 -25.74
C ILE A 233 33.31 -9.23 -24.33
N ASP A 234 33.87 -10.43 -24.24
CA ASP A 234 34.27 -11.08 -23.01
C ASP A 234 35.11 -10.13 -22.12
N CYS A 235 34.47 -9.54 -21.12
CA CYS A 235 35.03 -8.46 -20.29
C CYS A 235 36.14 -8.92 -19.35
N TYR A 236 36.43 -10.22 -19.39
CA TYR A 236 37.37 -10.86 -18.50
C TYR A 236 38.83 -10.82 -19.01
N ASN A 237 39.10 -10.50 -20.29
CA ASN A 237 40.45 -10.63 -20.86
C ASN A 237 41.06 -9.41 -21.58
N LYS A 238 40.63 -8.17 -21.29
CA LYS A 238 41.27 -6.94 -21.83
C LYS A 238 41.79 -5.92 -20.82
N THR A 239 41.92 -6.27 -19.54
CA THR A 239 42.66 -5.42 -18.57
C THR A 239 44.19 -5.64 -18.62
N LYS A 240 44.71 -6.58 -19.42
CA LYS A 240 46.16 -6.83 -19.55
C LYS A 240 46.85 -6.26 -20.82
N GLU A 241 46.12 -5.74 -21.80
CA GLU A 241 46.74 -5.16 -23.01
C GLU A 241 46.75 -3.62 -23.08
N TYR A 242 45.97 -2.92 -22.25
CA TYR A 242 46.03 -1.44 -22.16
C TYR A 242 47.06 -0.90 -21.16
N SER A 243 47.94 -1.76 -20.61
CA SER A 243 49.12 -1.32 -19.86
C SER A 243 50.37 -1.14 -20.73
N LYS A 244 50.24 -1.22 -22.07
CA LYS A 244 51.32 -0.80 -22.99
C LYS A 244 50.87 0.37 -23.87
N SER A 245 51.46 1.52 -23.53
CA SER A 245 51.61 2.78 -24.28
C SER A 245 50.39 3.72 -24.42
N PRO A 246 50.53 5.00 -24.00
CA PRO A 246 49.56 6.06 -24.30
C PRO A 246 49.72 6.51 -25.77
N PRO A 247 48.63 6.88 -26.48
CA PRO A 247 48.75 7.60 -27.73
C PRO A 247 49.23 9.03 -27.44
N SER A 248 50.22 9.47 -28.21
CA SER A 248 50.80 10.81 -28.17
C SER A 248 49.74 11.89 -28.49
N PRO A 249 49.82 13.07 -27.85
CA PRO A 249 48.96 14.19 -28.22
C PRO A 249 49.40 14.74 -29.59
N GLY A 250 48.56 14.53 -30.59
CA GLY A 250 48.64 15.24 -31.86
C GLY A 250 48.45 16.75 -31.62
N LYS A 251 49.43 17.53 -32.04
CA LYS A 251 49.48 19.00 -31.97
C LYS A 251 48.21 19.62 -32.58
N LEU A 252 47.36 20.23 -31.75
CA LEU A 252 46.49 21.32 -32.20
C LEU A 252 47.26 22.63 -31.98
N ASN A 253 47.60 23.31 -33.06
CA ASN A 253 48.14 24.67 -33.02
C ASN A 253 47.05 25.61 -32.50
N LEU A 254 47.29 26.26 -31.35
CA LEU A 254 46.50 27.39 -30.87
C LEU A 254 47.38 28.64 -31.00
N ALA A 255 47.08 29.49 -31.97
CA ALA A 255 47.61 30.84 -32.08
C ALA A 255 46.44 31.83 -32.02
N ALA A 256 46.49 32.70 -30.99
CA ALA A 256 45.77 33.97 -30.81
C ALA A 256 44.23 33.91 -30.66
N ALA A 257 43.55 34.64 -29.77
CA ALA A 257 43.91 35.79 -28.94
C ALA A 257 43.07 35.71 -27.63
N ILE A 258 43.70 35.72 -26.45
CA ILE A 258 43.87 36.87 -25.54
C ILE A 258 42.58 37.65 -25.27
N GLY A 259 42.10 37.55 -24.03
CA GLY A 259 41.03 38.40 -23.49
C GLY A 259 40.54 37.98 -22.10
N THR A 260 41.44 37.77 -21.13
CA THR A 260 41.09 37.91 -19.70
C THR A 260 41.17 39.40 -19.31
N PRO A 261 40.42 39.88 -18.29
CA PRO A 261 40.66 39.58 -16.87
C PRO A 261 39.38 39.12 -16.13
N LEU A 262 39.42 38.01 -15.38
CA LEU A 262 39.70 37.98 -13.93
C LEU A 262 38.94 39.04 -13.12
N THR A 263 37.87 38.64 -12.44
CA THR A 263 37.66 38.92 -10.99
C THR A 263 36.46 38.14 -10.42
N VAL A 264 36.68 37.65 -9.19
CA VAL A 264 35.73 37.16 -8.16
C VAL A 264 35.17 35.73 -8.25
N LEU A 265 35.88 34.86 -7.52
CA LEU A 265 35.47 33.62 -6.86
C LEU A 265 34.21 33.77 -5.98
N GLY A 266 33.38 32.72 -5.92
CA GLY A 266 32.58 32.47 -4.71
C GLY A 266 31.36 31.55 -4.84
N VAL A 267 31.56 30.26 -4.48
CA VAL A 267 30.58 29.31 -3.89
C VAL A 267 29.44 28.82 -4.82
N GLY A 268 29.19 27.54 -5.08
CA GLY A 268 29.74 26.28 -4.58
C GLY A 268 28.90 25.14 -5.16
N ILE A 269 29.40 24.48 -6.21
CA ILE A 269 28.84 23.23 -6.73
C ILE A 269 29.48 22.10 -5.93
N ALA A 270 28.85 21.72 -4.82
CA ALA A 270 29.11 20.49 -4.11
C ALA A 270 27.80 20.02 -3.50
N SER A 271 27.11 19.08 -4.16
CA SER A 271 26.20 18.08 -3.55
C SER A 271 25.47 17.28 -4.65
N LEU A 272 26.22 16.58 -5.51
CA LEU A 272 25.66 15.55 -6.40
C LEU A 272 26.38 14.19 -6.24
N ILE A 273 27.14 14.01 -5.15
CA ILE A 273 27.84 12.74 -4.87
C ILE A 273 27.68 12.40 -3.38
N THR A 274 26.44 12.14 -2.94
CA THR A 274 26.18 11.47 -1.65
C THR A 274 24.83 10.74 -1.65
N TRP A 275 24.48 10.08 -2.76
CA TRP A 275 23.24 9.28 -2.85
C TRP A 275 23.44 7.84 -3.38
N LEU A 276 24.67 7.43 -3.69
CA LEU A 276 24.98 6.04 -4.11
C LEU A 276 25.99 5.29 -3.21
N ALA A 277 26.39 5.86 -2.07
CA ALA A 277 27.39 5.23 -1.18
C ALA A 277 26.82 4.54 0.08
N THR A 278 25.49 4.51 0.29
CA THR A 278 24.88 3.93 1.51
C THR A 278 24.03 2.68 1.28
N ARG A 279 24.07 2.09 0.08
CA ARG A 279 23.34 0.83 -0.20
C ARG A 279 24.21 -0.45 -0.22
N ASN A 280 25.50 -0.37 0.08
CA ASN A 280 26.40 -1.53 0.03
C ASN A 280 27.34 -1.67 1.24
N ALA A 281 26.84 -1.35 2.44
CA ALA A 281 27.51 -1.69 3.71
C ALA A 281 26.48 -2.23 4.69
N ASN A 282 26.00 -3.45 4.43
CA ASN A 282 25.28 -4.33 5.36
C ASN A 282 25.39 -5.75 4.81
N SER A 283 26.61 -6.30 4.80
CA SER A 283 26.92 -7.71 4.52
C SER A 283 28.43 -7.93 4.71
N ALA A 284 28.93 -7.78 5.94
CA ALA A 284 30.13 -8.44 6.46
C ALA A 284 30.31 -8.05 7.93
N ASP A 285 30.49 -9.07 8.77
CA ASP A 285 31.07 -9.08 10.12
C ASP A 285 30.18 -8.65 11.30
N ASP A 286 29.23 -9.53 11.67
CA ASP A 286 29.23 -10.37 12.89
C ASP A 286 27.86 -11.08 13.08
#